data_AF-A0A2S6S2J4-F1
#
_entry.id   AF-A0A2S6S2J4-F1
#
_cell.length_a   1.000
_cell.length_b   1.000
_cell.length_c   1.000
_cell.angle_alpha   90.00
_cell.angle_beta   90.00
_cell.angle_gamma   90.00
#
_symmetry.space_group_name_H-M   'P 1'
#
loop_
_entity.id
_entity.type
_entity.pdbx_description
1 polymer ?
#
loop_
_entity_poly.entity_id
_entity_poly.type
_entity_poly.pdbx_seq_one_letter_code
_entity_poly.pdbx_strand_id
1 'polypeptide(L)'
;EGTMGRIPGTVYLVSTPMDVKNLKVKNREKLAYVSQTTLSVDDTREMITALKSRFPNIQGPDVKDICYATQNRQEAVRNLVEQVDLLLVVGSRNSSNSNRLKELGVESGVTTYLVEASDDFNKEWLKGVKVVGITSGASTPDELVQELINKLQAARNISVEKLFGKIENIHFKLPEELSNLNNELNV
;
A
#
# COMPACT_ATOMS: atom_id res chain seq x y z
N GLU A 1 -14.35 1.21 -10.07
CA GLU A 1 -15.10 1.65 -11.27
C GLU A 1 -14.22 1.92 -12.49
N GLY A 2 -13.07 2.61 -12.36
CA GLY A 2 -12.19 2.95 -13.49
C GLY A 2 -11.78 1.78 -14.41
N THR A 3 -11.06 0.78 -13.92
CA THR A 3 -10.56 -0.33 -14.75
C THR A 3 -11.68 -1.18 -15.37
N MET A 4 -12.74 -1.44 -14.59
CA MET A 4 -13.90 -2.23 -15.07
C MET A 4 -14.61 -1.54 -16.24
N GLY A 5 -14.72 -0.20 -16.20
CA GLY A 5 -15.37 0.58 -17.25
C GLY A 5 -14.58 0.71 -18.56
N ARG A 6 -13.31 0.24 -18.60
CA ARG A 6 -12.49 0.26 -19.83
C ARG A 6 -12.66 -0.97 -20.71
N ILE A 7 -13.35 -2.00 -20.22
CA ILE A 7 -13.50 -3.27 -20.93
C ILE A 7 -14.90 -3.34 -21.53
N PRO A 8 -15.06 -3.40 -22.86
CA PRO A 8 -16.37 -3.46 -23.53
C PRO A 8 -17.08 -4.83 -23.38
N GLY A 9 -16.53 -5.74 -22.58
CA GLY A 9 -17.00 -7.11 -22.38
C GLY A 9 -17.40 -7.40 -20.93
N THR A 10 -17.68 -8.67 -20.65
CA THR A 10 -18.03 -9.11 -19.29
C THR A 10 -16.81 -9.06 -18.38
N VAL A 11 -16.89 -8.28 -17.30
CA VAL A 11 -15.89 -8.24 -16.23
C VAL A 11 -16.48 -8.89 -14.98
N TYR A 12 -15.72 -9.77 -14.35
CA TYR A 12 -16.07 -10.36 -13.07
C TYR A 12 -15.14 -9.78 -12.01
N LEU A 13 -15.73 -9.20 -10.96
CA LEU A 13 -14.98 -8.75 -9.79
C LEU A 13 -14.93 -9.90 -8.78
N VAL A 14 -13.73 -10.23 -8.33
CA VAL A 14 -13.48 -11.18 -7.25
C VAL A 14 -12.57 -10.51 -6.23
N SER A 15 -12.85 -10.72 -4.94
CA SER A 15 -12.11 -10.10 -3.85
C SER A 15 -11.45 -11.13 -2.93
N THR A 16 -11.91 -12.38 -2.98
CA THR A 16 -11.39 -13.47 -2.15
C THR A 16 -11.18 -14.76 -2.97
N PRO A 17 -10.31 -15.68 -2.51
CA PRO A 17 -10.16 -17.00 -3.13
C PRO A 17 -11.48 -17.79 -3.17
N MET A 18 -12.39 -17.53 -2.22
CA MET A 18 -13.71 -18.16 -2.20
C MET A 18 -14.60 -17.65 -3.34
N ASP A 19 -14.51 -16.37 -3.70
CA ASP A 19 -15.21 -15.82 -4.87
C ASP A 19 -14.75 -16.52 -6.15
N VAL A 20 -13.45 -16.78 -6.28
CA VAL A 20 -12.89 -17.55 -7.39
C VAL A 20 -13.51 -18.95 -7.42
N LYS A 21 -13.62 -19.62 -6.27
CA LYS A 21 -14.23 -20.95 -6.16
C LYS A 21 -15.72 -20.98 -6.56
N ASN A 22 -16.43 -19.87 -6.43
CA ASN A 22 -17.83 -19.77 -6.82
C ASN A 22 -18.03 -19.14 -8.20
N LEU A 23 -16.96 -18.65 -8.83
CA LEU A 23 -17.03 -17.90 -10.08
C LEU A 23 -17.55 -18.76 -11.23
N LYS A 24 -18.65 -18.32 -11.85
CA LYS A 24 -19.23 -18.89 -13.06
C LYS A 24 -18.88 -17.99 -14.25
N VAL A 25 -18.19 -18.55 -15.23
CA VAL A 25 -17.74 -17.84 -16.44
C VAL A 25 -18.35 -18.46 -17.69
N LYS A 26 -18.53 -17.67 -18.74
CA LYS A 26 -19.06 -18.15 -20.03
C LYS A 26 -18.12 -19.13 -20.75
N ASN A 27 -16.82 -18.84 -20.76
CA ASN A 27 -15.81 -19.68 -21.40
C ASN A 27 -14.56 -19.73 -20.51
N ARG A 28 -14.18 -20.92 -20.05
CA ARG A 28 -13.03 -21.13 -19.15
C ARG A 28 -11.68 -21.07 -19.87
N GLU A 29 -11.69 -21.31 -21.18
CA GLU A 29 -10.49 -21.36 -22.03
C GLU A 29 -10.06 -19.98 -22.54
N LYS A 30 -10.93 -18.97 -22.39
CA LYS A 30 -10.69 -17.60 -22.86
C LYS A 30 -10.93 -16.63 -21.72
N LEU A 31 -10.02 -16.64 -20.74
CA LEU A 31 -10.04 -15.75 -19.59
C LEU A 31 -8.73 -14.99 -19.47
N ALA A 32 -8.84 -13.73 -19.05
CA ALA A 32 -7.72 -12.95 -18.57
C ALA A 32 -8.05 -12.31 -17.21
N TYR A 33 -7.05 -12.05 -16.40
CA TYR A 33 -7.19 -11.28 -15.16
C TYR A 33 -6.24 -10.08 -15.14
N VAL A 34 -6.62 -9.08 -14.35
CA VAL A 34 -5.80 -7.93 -13.97
C VAL A 34 -6.03 -7.68 -12.48
N SER A 35 -5.08 -7.05 -11.81
CA SER A 35 -5.17 -6.71 -10.39
C SER A 35 -5.22 -5.19 -10.17
N GLN A 36 -5.74 -4.78 -9.01
CA GLN A 36 -5.60 -3.41 -8.55
C GLN A 36 -4.17 -3.19 -8.03
N THR A 37 -3.61 -2.00 -8.27
CA THR A 37 -2.19 -1.71 -8.03
C THR A 37 -1.79 -1.63 -6.56
N THR A 38 -2.75 -1.43 -5.66
CA THR A 38 -2.52 -1.15 -4.22
C THR A 38 -2.97 -2.29 -3.30
N LEU A 39 -3.07 -3.51 -3.83
CA LEU A 39 -3.43 -4.70 -3.06
C LEU A 39 -2.25 -5.21 -2.21
N SER A 40 -2.56 -6.03 -1.21
CA SER A 40 -1.57 -6.85 -0.51
C SER A 40 -0.88 -7.78 -1.51
N VAL A 41 0.46 -7.83 -1.47
CA VAL A 41 1.26 -8.68 -2.35
C VAL A 41 0.96 -10.16 -2.08
N ASP A 42 0.74 -10.53 -0.81
CA ASP A 42 0.46 -11.90 -0.40
C ASP A 42 -0.94 -12.33 -0.82
N ASP A 43 -1.97 -11.52 -0.52
CA ASP A 43 -3.35 -11.79 -0.93
C ASP A 43 -3.46 -11.92 -2.44
N THR A 44 -2.71 -11.08 -3.18
CA THR A 44 -2.69 -11.15 -4.64
C THR A 44 -2.05 -12.45 -5.12
N ARG A 45 -0.98 -12.92 -4.47
CA ARG A 45 -0.36 -14.21 -4.78
C ARG A 45 -1.31 -15.38 -4.53
N GLU A 46 -2.03 -15.35 -3.42
CA GLU A 46 -3.05 -16.36 -3.10
C GLU A 46 -4.19 -16.35 -4.13
N MET A 47 -4.67 -15.17 -4.51
CA MET A 47 -5.69 -15.00 -5.53
C MET A 47 -5.25 -15.53 -6.90
N ILE A 48 -4.03 -15.20 -7.34
CA ILE A 48 -3.48 -15.70 -8.60
C ILE A 48 -3.35 -17.23 -8.55
N THR A 49 -2.94 -17.80 -7.41
CA THR A 49 -2.86 -19.24 -7.22
C THR A 49 -4.23 -19.90 -7.34
N ALA A 50 -5.25 -19.34 -6.67
CA ALA A 50 -6.63 -19.83 -6.77
C ALA A 50 -7.18 -19.73 -8.20
N LEU A 51 -6.91 -18.62 -8.91
CA LEU A 51 -7.32 -18.42 -10.29
C LEU A 51 -6.67 -19.45 -11.22
N LYS A 52 -5.35 -19.63 -11.16
CA LYS A 52 -4.61 -20.58 -12.00
C LYS A 52 -4.99 -22.03 -11.69
N SER A 53 -5.22 -22.37 -10.42
CA SER A 53 -5.69 -23.71 -10.03
C SER A 53 -7.07 -24.02 -10.61
N ARG A 54 -8.00 -23.05 -10.59
CA ARG A 54 -9.36 -23.23 -11.12
C ARG A 54 -9.44 -23.14 -12.64
N PHE A 55 -8.66 -22.23 -13.24
CA PHE A 55 -8.68 -21.93 -14.67
C PHE A 55 -7.24 -22.01 -15.21
N PRO A 56 -6.73 -23.21 -15.53
CA PRO A 56 -5.31 -23.41 -15.89
C PRO A 56 -4.83 -22.59 -17.10
N ASN A 57 -5.74 -22.25 -18.01
CA ASN A 57 -5.43 -21.50 -19.24
C ASN A 57 -5.64 -19.97 -19.09
N ILE A 58 -5.97 -19.48 -17.90
CA ILE A 58 -6.16 -18.04 -17.65
C ILE A 58 -4.86 -17.27 -17.86
N GLN A 59 -4.94 -16.14 -18.56
CA GLN A 59 -3.80 -15.25 -18.83
C GLN A 59 -3.82 -14.05 -17.89
N GLY A 60 -2.67 -13.56 -17.47
CA GLY A 60 -2.61 -12.35 -16.65
C GLY A 60 -1.22 -12.04 -16.15
N PRO A 61 -1.07 -10.87 -15.51
CA PRO A 61 0.20 -10.41 -14.96
C PRO A 61 0.61 -11.27 -13.75
N ASP A 62 1.91 -11.32 -13.48
CA ASP A 62 2.47 -11.96 -12.31
C ASP A 62 2.42 -11.02 -11.08
N VAL A 63 2.63 -11.56 -9.88
CA VAL A 63 2.67 -10.78 -8.63
C VAL A 63 3.73 -9.67 -8.71
N LYS A 64 4.85 -9.94 -9.39
CA LYS A 64 5.92 -8.94 -9.61
C LYS A 64 5.45 -7.69 -10.38
N ASP A 65 4.32 -7.78 -11.07
CA ASP A 65 3.75 -6.67 -11.86
C ASP A 65 2.84 -5.75 -11.00
N ILE A 66 2.67 -6.03 -9.70
CA ILE A 66 2.12 -5.05 -8.75
C ILE A 66 3.03 -3.80 -8.76
N CYS A 67 2.46 -2.62 -8.58
CA CYS A 67 3.25 -1.38 -8.61
C CYS A 67 4.43 -1.44 -7.63
N TYR A 68 5.61 -1.03 -8.11
CA TYR A 68 6.85 -1.05 -7.32
C TYR A 68 6.70 -0.34 -5.97
N ALA A 69 5.98 0.80 -5.95
CA ALA A 69 5.80 1.62 -4.76
C ALA A 69 5.06 0.87 -3.64
N THR A 70 4.10 0.01 -4.01
CA THR A 70 3.36 -0.82 -3.05
C THR A 70 4.22 -1.98 -2.55
N GLN A 71 4.95 -2.65 -3.43
CA GLN A 71 5.86 -3.74 -3.04
C GLN A 71 6.96 -3.25 -2.09
N ASN A 72 7.65 -2.17 -2.46
CA ASN A 72 8.75 -1.61 -1.68
C ASN A 72 8.30 -1.14 -0.29
N ARG A 73 7.12 -0.52 -0.19
CA ARG A 73 6.57 -0.07 1.10
C ARG A 73 6.18 -1.25 1.99
N GLN A 74 5.51 -2.27 1.44
CA GLN A 74 5.17 -3.47 2.22
C GLN A 74 6.43 -4.21 2.70
N GLU A 75 7.47 -4.31 1.87
CA GLU A 75 8.76 -4.89 2.24
C GLU A 75 9.47 -4.08 3.32
N ALA A 76 9.48 -2.75 3.20
CA ALA A 76 10.03 -1.86 4.23
C ALA A 76 9.32 -2.03 5.57
N VAL A 77 7.98 -2.19 5.58
CA VAL A 77 7.23 -2.46 6.80
C VAL A 77 7.55 -3.82 7.38
N ARG A 78 7.71 -4.88 6.57
CA ARG A 78 8.14 -6.21 7.06
C ARG A 78 9.47 -6.14 7.81
N ASN A 79 10.45 -5.41 7.26
CA ASN A 79 11.74 -5.24 7.93
C ASN A 79 11.64 -4.37 9.19
N LEU A 80 10.73 -3.38 9.19
CA LEU A 80 10.51 -2.47 10.31
C LEU A 80 9.85 -3.18 11.51
N VAL A 81 8.84 -4.02 11.27
CA VAL A 81 8.07 -4.68 12.34
C VAL A 81 8.91 -5.69 13.14
N GLU A 82 10.01 -6.20 12.57
CA GLU A 82 10.95 -7.07 13.28
C GLU A 82 11.74 -6.35 14.39
N GLN A 83 11.73 -5.01 14.40
CA GLN A 83 12.61 -4.18 15.23
C GLN A 83 11.87 -3.21 16.15
N VAL A 84 10.52 -3.24 16.18
CA VAL A 84 9.70 -2.23 16.87
C VAL A 84 8.63 -2.83 17.76
N ASP A 85 8.26 -2.12 18.83
CA ASP A 85 7.17 -2.54 19.73
C ASP A 85 5.81 -1.98 19.26
N LEU A 86 5.85 -0.87 18.52
CA LEU A 86 4.69 -0.12 18.04
C LEU A 86 4.95 0.36 16.61
N LEU A 87 4.00 0.15 15.71
CA LEU A 87 4.03 0.71 14.37
C LEU A 87 2.95 1.80 14.21
N LEU A 88 3.37 2.97 13.75
CA LEU A 88 2.49 4.07 13.35
C LEU A 88 2.54 4.23 11.83
N VAL A 89 1.40 4.04 11.19
CA VAL A 89 1.24 4.22 9.74
C VAL A 89 0.55 5.56 9.49
N VAL A 90 1.25 6.49 8.83
CA VAL A 90 0.69 7.79 8.49
C VAL A 90 -0.08 7.73 7.17
N GLY A 91 -1.35 8.11 7.19
CA GLY A 91 -2.19 8.18 6.00
C GLY A 91 -3.67 8.03 6.29
N SER A 92 -4.48 8.31 5.28
CA SER A 92 -5.93 8.38 5.43
C SER A 92 -6.60 7.00 5.56
N ARG A 93 -7.73 6.95 6.25
CA ARG A 93 -8.54 5.71 6.40
C ARG A 93 -9.08 5.18 5.08
N ASN A 94 -9.27 6.04 4.07
CA ASN A 94 -9.73 5.64 2.74
C ASN A 94 -8.58 5.22 1.79
N SER A 95 -7.32 5.30 2.22
CA SER A 95 -6.17 4.87 1.42
C SER A 95 -5.98 3.35 1.53
N SER A 96 -6.22 2.63 0.42
CA SER A 96 -5.96 1.18 0.35
C SER A 96 -4.51 0.86 0.74
N ASN A 97 -3.53 1.62 0.21
CA ASN A 97 -2.13 1.36 0.49
C ASN A 97 -1.81 1.54 1.99
N SER A 98 -2.31 2.61 2.62
CA SER A 98 -2.07 2.85 4.05
C SER A 98 -2.69 1.77 4.92
N ASN A 99 -3.91 1.32 4.58
CA ASN A 99 -4.53 0.20 5.30
C ASN A 99 -3.75 -1.10 5.12
N ARG A 100 -3.20 -1.40 3.94
CA ARG A 100 -2.36 -2.60 3.74
C ARG A 100 -1.10 -2.58 4.60
N LEU A 101 -0.46 -1.42 4.77
CA LEU A 101 0.69 -1.30 5.67
C LEU A 101 0.29 -1.51 7.13
N LYS A 102 -0.89 -1.01 7.54
CA LYS A 102 -1.43 -1.21 8.89
C LYS A 102 -1.74 -2.69 9.14
N GLU A 103 -2.46 -3.34 8.22
CA GLU A 103 -2.81 -4.76 8.29
C GLU A 103 -1.55 -5.62 8.41
N LEU A 104 -0.52 -5.34 7.61
CA LEU A 104 0.76 -6.04 7.67
C LEU A 104 1.41 -5.95 9.06
N GLY A 105 1.38 -4.78 9.69
CA GLY A 105 1.88 -4.61 11.05
C GLY A 105 1.10 -5.43 12.07
N VAL A 106 -0.23 -5.43 11.98
CA VAL A 106 -1.11 -6.23 12.85
C VAL A 106 -0.87 -7.73 12.66
N GLU A 107 -0.78 -8.21 11.42
CA GLU A 107 -0.52 -9.61 11.08
C GLU A 107 0.85 -10.09 11.55
N SER A 108 1.82 -9.18 11.64
CA SER A 108 3.16 -9.44 12.17
C SER A 108 3.20 -9.46 13.71
N GLY A 109 2.06 -9.26 14.38
CA GLY A 109 1.95 -9.28 15.84
C GLY A 109 2.38 -7.97 16.53
N VAL A 110 2.68 -6.92 15.77
CA VAL A 110 3.07 -5.62 16.33
C VAL A 110 1.83 -4.75 16.53
N THR A 111 1.75 -4.08 17.69
CA THR A 111 0.68 -3.11 17.93
C THR A 111 0.77 -2.01 16.88
N THR A 112 -0.29 -1.83 16.08
CA THR A 112 -0.22 -0.97 14.90
C THR A 112 -1.42 -0.03 14.81
N TYR A 113 -1.16 1.27 14.61
CA TYR A 113 -2.19 2.29 14.44
C TYR A 113 -2.05 3.03 13.11
N LEU A 114 -3.19 3.44 12.56
CA LEU A 114 -3.27 4.38 11.44
C LEU A 114 -3.48 5.79 12.00
N VAL A 115 -2.66 6.74 11.58
CA VAL A 115 -2.66 8.14 12.02
C VAL A 115 -2.90 9.01 10.80
N GLU A 116 -4.05 9.70 10.72
CA GLU A 116 -4.37 10.54 9.56
C GLU A 116 -3.72 11.92 9.69
N ALA A 117 -3.85 12.51 10.88
CA ALA A 117 -3.17 13.73 11.28
C ALA A 117 -2.35 13.49 12.54
N SER A 118 -1.32 14.32 12.74
CA SER A 118 -0.47 14.24 13.92
C SER A 118 -1.27 14.41 15.23
N ASP A 119 -2.45 15.05 15.20
CA ASP A 119 -3.37 15.21 16.35
C ASP A 119 -4.09 13.92 16.74
N ASP A 120 -4.20 12.94 15.83
CA ASP A 120 -4.80 11.64 16.13
C ASP A 120 -3.88 10.77 17.01
N PHE A 121 -2.62 11.19 17.19
CA PHE A 121 -1.65 10.48 18.01
C PHE A 121 -2.03 10.54 19.50
N ASN A 122 -2.23 9.37 20.10
CA ASN A 122 -2.48 9.24 21.52
C ASN A 122 -1.19 8.86 22.28
N LYS A 123 -0.78 9.70 23.24
CA LYS A 123 0.40 9.47 24.08
C LYS A 123 0.33 8.17 24.89
N GLU A 124 -0.86 7.68 25.21
CA GLU A 124 -1.04 6.41 25.92
C GLU A 124 -0.52 5.22 25.10
N TRP A 125 -0.47 5.33 23.76
CA TRP A 125 0.10 4.29 22.90
C TRP A 125 1.59 4.05 23.17
N LEU A 126 2.30 5.02 23.77
CA LEU A 126 3.72 4.87 24.08
C LEU A 126 3.96 4.10 25.40
N LYS A 127 2.93 3.76 26.17
CA LYS A 127 3.11 3.12 27.48
C LYS A 127 3.78 1.75 27.32
N GLY A 128 4.96 1.57 27.91
CA GLY A 128 5.75 0.34 27.79
C GLY A 128 6.50 0.16 26.47
N VAL A 129 6.31 1.06 25.49
CA VAL A 129 6.98 1.04 24.18
C VAL A 129 8.36 1.68 24.29
N LYS A 130 9.39 0.97 23.77
CA LYS A 130 10.76 1.45 23.67
C LYS A 130 11.09 1.93 22.26
N VAL A 131 10.63 1.21 21.24
CA VAL A 131 10.93 1.52 19.84
C VAL A 131 9.61 1.70 19.06
N VAL A 132 9.47 2.86 18.43
CA VAL A 132 8.33 3.21 17.58
C VAL A 132 8.79 3.19 16.12
N GLY A 133 8.16 2.35 15.31
CA GLY A 133 8.28 2.40 13.86
C GLY A 133 7.32 3.41 13.26
N ILE A 134 7.78 4.18 12.29
CA ILE A 134 6.94 5.11 11.53
C ILE A 134 7.08 4.78 10.05
N THR A 135 5.95 4.67 9.36
CA THR A 135 5.87 4.53 7.90
C THR A 135 4.72 5.35 7.36
N SER A 136 4.59 5.48 6.05
CA SER A 136 3.51 6.25 5.44
C SER A 136 2.98 5.63 4.15
N GLY A 137 1.72 5.93 3.85
CA GLY A 137 1.11 5.56 2.58
C GLY A 137 1.77 6.28 1.39
N ALA A 138 1.63 5.71 0.19
CA ALA A 138 2.20 6.32 -1.03
C ALA A 138 1.62 7.71 -1.36
N SER A 139 0.43 8.04 -0.87
CA SER A 139 -0.25 9.33 -1.09
C SER A 139 -0.09 10.31 0.07
N THR A 140 0.72 9.97 1.08
CA THR A 140 0.87 10.77 2.30
C THR A 140 2.03 11.77 2.13
N PRO A 141 1.81 13.08 2.30
CA PRO A 141 2.87 14.09 2.29
C PRO A 141 3.92 13.86 3.39
N ASP A 142 5.19 14.19 3.11
CA ASP A 142 6.28 14.00 4.09
C ASP A 142 6.09 14.90 5.32
N GLU A 143 5.47 16.07 5.15
CA GLU A 143 5.21 17.01 6.24
C GLU A 143 4.40 16.36 7.37
N LEU A 144 3.42 15.52 7.05
CA LEU A 144 2.62 14.81 8.06
C LEU A 144 3.46 13.81 8.86
N VAL A 145 4.46 13.20 8.23
CA VAL A 145 5.41 12.30 8.90
C VAL A 145 6.31 13.11 9.84
N GLN A 146 6.83 14.26 9.38
CA GLN A 146 7.64 15.16 10.20
C GLN A 146 6.87 15.70 11.40
N GLU A 147 5.61 16.09 11.23
CA GLU A 147 4.75 16.55 12.32
C GLU A 147 4.56 15.48 13.40
N LEU A 148 4.35 14.22 13.00
CA LEU A 148 4.25 13.11 13.94
C LEU A 148 5.56 12.89 14.70
N ILE A 149 6.70 12.93 14.00
CA ILE A 149 8.04 12.83 14.62
C ILE A 149 8.23 13.95 15.65
N ASN A 150 7.88 15.20 15.31
CA ASN A 150 7.99 16.34 16.21
C ASN A 150 7.13 16.16 17.47
N LYS A 151 5.91 15.60 17.35
CA LYS A 151 5.07 15.30 18.51
C LYS A 151 5.63 14.20 19.40
N LEU A 152 6.26 13.18 18.81
CA LEU A 152 6.93 12.14 19.57
C LEU A 152 8.14 12.71 20.33
N GLN A 153 8.94 13.59 19.71
CA GLN A 153 10.05 14.30 20.35
C GLN A 153 9.59 15.23 21.47
N ALA A 154 8.44 15.90 21.30
CA ALA A 154 7.85 16.73 22.35
C ALA A 154 7.28 15.89 23.51
N ALA A 155 6.88 14.64 23.26
CA ALA A 155 6.33 13.75 24.27
C ALA A 155 7.43 12.99 25.06
N ARG A 156 8.56 12.66 24.43
CA ARG A 156 9.68 11.91 25.02
C ARG A 156 11.00 12.32 24.40
N ASN A 157 12.08 12.18 25.18
CA ASN A 157 13.43 12.27 24.63
C ASN A 157 13.72 11.04 23.76
N ILE A 158 13.77 11.21 22.44
CA ILE A 158 13.97 10.15 21.46
C ILE A 158 15.09 10.49 20.48
N SER A 159 15.69 9.47 19.88
CA SER A 159 16.53 9.57 18.69
C SER A 159 15.78 9.05 17.48
N VAL A 160 15.95 9.69 16.33
CA VAL A 160 15.31 9.27 15.07
C VAL A 160 16.37 8.66 14.16
N GLU A 161 16.12 7.45 13.69
CA GLU A 161 16.98 6.73 12.74
C GLU A 161 16.15 6.35 11.49
N LYS A 162 16.77 6.47 10.31
CA LYS A 162 16.16 6.02 9.05
C LYS A 162 16.67 4.63 8.72
N LEU A 163 15.78 3.65 8.64
CA LEU A 163 16.10 2.35 8.09
C LEU A 163 16.36 2.46 6.59
N PHE A 164 17.45 1.85 6.13
CA PHE A 164 17.74 1.77 4.71
C PHE A 164 16.75 0.83 4.01
N GLY A 165 16.11 1.34 2.96
CA GLY A 165 15.22 0.58 2.09
C GLY A 165 15.72 0.55 0.64
N LYS A 166 14.91 -0.03 -0.25
CA LYS A 166 15.17 0.03 -1.69
C LYS A 166 15.11 1.48 -2.19
N ILE A 167 16.09 1.85 -3.01
CA ILE A 167 16.16 3.20 -3.61
C ILE A 167 15.13 3.29 -4.75
N GLU A 168 14.22 4.26 -4.65
CA GLU A 168 13.21 4.56 -5.67
C GLU A 168 13.68 5.76 -6.52
N ASN A 169 14.03 5.54 -7.79
CA ASN A 169 14.52 6.59 -8.71
C ASN A 169 13.54 6.92 -9.85
N ILE A 170 12.33 6.36 -9.82
CA ILE A 170 11.34 6.51 -10.89
C ILE A 170 10.66 7.88 -10.77
N HIS A 171 10.67 8.64 -11.86
CA HIS A 171 10.00 9.94 -11.97
C HIS A 171 9.06 9.94 -13.17
N PHE A 172 7.81 10.36 -12.95
CA PHE A 172 6.83 10.54 -14.02
C PHE A 172 6.79 12.02 -14.40
N LYS A 173 7.07 12.33 -15.67
CA LYS A 173 6.96 13.69 -16.18
C LYS A 173 5.50 14.08 -16.34
N LEU A 174 5.23 15.38 -16.23
CA LEU A 174 3.94 15.92 -16.62
C LEU A 174 3.72 15.68 -18.14
N PRO A 175 2.46 15.53 -18.57
CA PRO A 175 2.11 15.60 -19.99
C PRO A 175 2.64 16.89 -20.63
N GLU A 176 2.93 16.87 -21.93
CA GLU A 176 3.50 18.02 -22.63
C GLU A 176 2.58 19.25 -22.55
N GLU A 177 1.28 19.01 -22.62
CA GLU A 177 0.24 20.05 -22.59
C GLU A 177 0.27 20.86 -21.28
N LEU A 178 0.57 20.20 -20.15
CA LEU A 178 0.68 20.84 -18.84
C LEU A 178 2.10 21.39 -18.56
N SER A 179 3.11 20.82 -19.21
CA SER A 179 4.49 21.27 -19.07
C SER A 179 4.68 22.66 -19.69
N ASN A 180 3.98 22.95 -20.78
CA ASN A 180 4.05 24.25 -21.47
C ASN A 180 3.31 25.37 -20.73
N LEU A 181 2.22 25.05 -20.01
CA LEU A 181 1.45 26.02 -19.20
C LEU A 181 2.28 26.64 -18.06
N ASN A 182 3.18 25.87 -17.45
CA ASN A 182 4.08 26.38 -16.41
C ASN A 182 5.13 27.38 -16.97
N ASN A 183 5.46 27.31 -18.26
CA ASN A 183 6.35 28.29 -18.88
C ASN A 183 5.63 29.59 -19.24
N GLU A 184 4.32 29.55 -19.49
CA GLU A 184 3.50 30.74 -19.78
C GLU A 184 3.02 31.47 -18.51
N LEU A 185 2.89 30.77 -17.38
CA LEU A 185 2.46 31.36 -16.09
C LEU A 185 3.61 31.90 -15.23
N ASN A 186 4.87 31.70 -15.63
CA ASN A 186 6.07 32.21 -14.95
C ASN A 186 6.65 33.48 -15.65
N VAL A 187 5.78 34.30 -16.24
CA VAL A 187 6.12 35.64 -16.78
C VAL A 187 5.52 36.73 -15.90
#